data_AF-A0A486VKH5-F1
#
_entry.id   AF-A0A486VKH5-F1
#
_cell.length_a   1.000
_cell.length_b   1.000
_cell.length_c   1.000
_cell.angle_alpha   90.00
_cell.angle_beta   90.00
_cell.angle_gamma   90.00
#
_symmetry.space_group_name_H-M   'P 1'
#
loop_
_entity.id
_entity.type
_entity.pdbx_description
1 polymer ?
#
loop_
_entity_poly.entity_id
_entity_poly.type
_entity_poly.pdbx_seq_one_letter_code
_entity_poly.pdbx_strand_id
1 'polypeptide(L)'
;MVKEVTQYIGEEKCELCKKTAILKNSHLMPKSLYKIITRTFSPYDSAPVWASNSQKSIYFSNAQITKKLLCGICEDRFNKHGEKYVIEKCLKNEYTFELKKMLDSSIPSIHVNGSSYFSPNDIHKLNSEKFMYFVASIVWRVATTNWSNDDIANLNGSLPDEYNESLRNYLLKKTEFPKNIYITVCIDSDTDPVPIMSLPSGDIINNMHVSFFIPGIKFNIFFGEKADQTLSAILNKLDINLIYMYRSFRSSYEYKQMKNLLGSELTPKGKLAKQ
;
A
#
# COMPACT_ATOMS: atom_id res chain seq x y z
N MET A 1 37.78 -35.54 11.84
CA MET A 1 36.83 -34.79 12.70
C MET A 1 36.17 -33.71 11.87
N VAL A 2 35.00 -33.98 11.31
CA VAL A 2 34.17 -32.96 10.65
C VAL A 2 33.44 -32.23 11.77
N LYS A 3 33.76 -30.95 11.98
CA LYS A 3 32.97 -30.09 12.88
C LYS A 3 31.66 -29.78 12.15
N GLU A 4 30.59 -30.46 12.56
CA GLU A 4 29.24 -29.99 12.26
C GLU A 4 29.06 -28.61 12.91
N VAL A 5 29.08 -27.57 12.07
CA VAL A 5 28.62 -26.25 12.47
C VAL A 5 27.10 -26.32 12.42
N THR A 6 26.47 -26.74 13.52
CA THR A 6 25.05 -26.48 13.75
C THR A 6 24.90 -24.98 13.94
N GLN A 7 24.71 -24.28 12.82
CA GLN A 7 24.31 -22.89 12.82
C GLN A 7 22.93 -22.84 13.48
N TYR A 8 22.87 -22.45 14.75
CA TYR A 8 21.63 -22.18 15.46
C TYR A 8 20.86 -21.14 14.66
N ILE A 9 19.85 -21.58 13.91
CA ILE A 9 18.91 -20.67 13.27
C ILE A 9 18.02 -20.18 14.41
N GLY A 10 18.40 -19.04 15.01
CA GLY A 10 17.66 -18.45 16.12
C GLY A 10 16.21 -18.28 15.73
N GLU A 11 15.32 -18.99 16.41
CA GLU A 11 13.89 -18.80 16.25
C GLU A 11 13.49 -17.52 16.99
N GLU A 12 12.71 -16.68 16.31
CA GLU A 12 12.24 -15.41 16.85
C GLU A 12 10.70 -15.40 16.84
N LYS A 13 10.09 -14.48 17.57
CA LYS A 13 8.63 -14.38 17.64
C LYS A 13 8.10 -13.69 16.38
N CYS A 14 7.23 -14.36 15.63
CA CYS A 14 6.56 -13.77 14.47
C CYS A 14 5.61 -12.65 14.91
N GLU A 15 5.73 -11.45 14.33
CA GLU A 15 4.90 -10.32 14.79
C GLU A 15 3.40 -10.51 14.53
N LEU A 16 3.01 -11.24 13.48
CA LEU A 16 1.60 -11.47 13.18
C LEU A 16 1.01 -12.58 14.06
N CYS A 17 1.50 -13.82 13.93
CA CYS A 17 0.90 -14.95 14.65
C CYS A 17 1.39 -15.10 16.10
N LYS A 18 2.42 -14.35 16.51
CA LYS A 18 3.04 -14.38 17.85
C LYS A 18 3.63 -15.74 18.25
N LYS A 19 3.78 -16.67 17.30
CA LYS A 19 4.47 -17.96 17.48
C LYS A 19 5.97 -17.80 17.20
N THR A 20 6.79 -18.53 17.96
CA THR A 20 8.23 -18.67 17.71
C THR A 20 8.45 -19.47 16.42
N ALA A 21 9.28 -18.94 15.51
CA ALA A 21 9.60 -19.57 14.23
C ALA A 21 10.83 -18.91 13.59
N ILE A 22 11.34 -19.54 12.53
CA ILE A 22 12.32 -18.91 11.63
C ILE A 22 11.62 -17.79 10.85
N LEU A 23 12.01 -16.54 11.12
CA LEU A 23 11.46 -15.38 10.42
C LEU A 23 12.07 -15.21 9.03
N LYS A 24 11.27 -14.67 8.13
CA LYS A 24 11.64 -14.30 6.77
C LYS A 24 11.94 -12.81 6.71
N ASN A 25 12.71 -12.42 5.69
CA ASN A 25 12.93 -11.02 5.38
C ASN A 25 11.69 -10.44 4.67
N SER A 26 10.72 -10.02 5.47
CA SER A 26 9.47 -9.42 5.05
C SER A 26 9.71 -8.07 4.40
N HIS A 27 8.91 -7.73 3.38
CA HIS A 27 8.97 -6.41 2.74
C HIS A 27 7.83 -5.54 3.27
N LEU A 28 8.09 -4.25 3.49
CA LEU A 28 7.02 -3.30 3.81
C LEU A 28 6.04 -3.21 2.64
N MET A 29 6.55 -2.78 1.48
CA MET A 29 5.86 -2.81 0.20
C MET A 29 6.21 -4.12 -0.53
N PRO A 30 5.26 -4.81 -1.18
CA PRO A 30 5.55 -6.09 -1.84
C PRO A 30 6.71 -6.02 -2.84
N LYS A 31 7.59 -7.03 -2.80
CA LYS A 31 8.76 -7.14 -3.71
C LYS A 31 8.40 -6.99 -5.19
N SER A 32 7.24 -7.49 -5.60
CA SER A 32 6.80 -7.45 -7.00
C SER A 32 6.44 -6.03 -7.47
N LEU A 33 6.10 -5.10 -6.58
CA LEU A 33 5.88 -3.69 -6.95
C LEU A 33 7.19 -3.02 -7.36
N TYR A 34 8.28 -3.24 -6.61
CA TYR A 34 9.61 -2.77 -6.99
C TYR A 34 9.99 -3.23 -8.40
N LYS A 35 9.70 -4.50 -8.73
CA LYS A 35 9.94 -5.06 -10.08
C LYS A 35 9.10 -4.40 -11.17
N ILE A 36 7.87 -3.97 -10.86
CA ILE A 36 7.02 -3.24 -11.82
C ILE A 36 7.64 -1.87 -12.09
N ILE A 37 7.97 -1.12 -11.02
CA ILE A 37 8.56 0.21 -11.15
C ILE A 37 9.86 0.19 -11.98
N THR A 38 10.76 -0.77 -11.74
CA THR A 38 12.02 -0.86 -12.51
C THR A 38 11.86 -1.32 -13.95
N ARG A 39 10.69 -1.85 -14.32
CA ARG A 39 10.39 -2.30 -15.69
C ARG A 39 9.54 -1.32 -16.47
N THR A 40 9.20 -0.18 -15.88
CA THR A 40 8.34 0.82 -16.51
C THR A 40 9.00 1.50 -17.70
N PHE A 41 10.24 1.98 -17.54
CA PHE A 41 10.90 2.81 -18.54
C PHE A 41 12.03 2.02 -19.21
N SER A 42 12.09 2.10 -20.54
CA SER A 42 13.15 1.50 -21.36
C SER A 42 14.22 2.55 -21.68
N PRO A 43 15.53 2.21 -21.71
CA PRO A 43 16.09 0.91 -21.32
C PRO A 43 15.85 0.65 -19.83
N TYR A 44 15.59 -0.61 -19.47
CA TYR A 44 15.29 -0.98 -18.07
C TYR A 44 16.41 -0.49 -17.16
N ASP A 45 16.18 0.60 -16.45
CA ASP A 45 17.14 1.08 -15.49
C ASP A 45 17.13 0.11 -14.32
N SER A 46 18.31 -0.39 -13.97
CA SER A 46 18.47 -1.34 -12.87
C SER A 46 17.98 -0.77 -11.53
N ALA A 47 17.87 0.56 -11.43
CA ALA A 47 17.48 1.30 -10.25
C ALA A 47 16.31 2.25 -10.50
N PRO A 48 15.23 2.20 -9.69
CA PRO A 48 14.21 3.24 -9.72
C PRO A 48 14.75 4.55 -9.12
N VAL A 49 14.11 5.66 -9.50
CA VAL A 49 14.32 6.95 -8.84
C VAL A 49 13.63 6.92 -7.47
N TRP A 50 14.41 7.16 -6.43
CA TRP A 50 13.97 7.29 -5.05
C TRP A 50 13.98 8.75 -4.63
N ALA A 51 12.85 9.24 -4.15
CA ALA A 51 12.71 10.58 -3.60
C ALA A 51 12.49 10.46 -2.08
N SER A 52 13.39 11.02 -1.28
CA SER A 52 13.32 11.00 0.18
C SER A 52 13.20 12.41 0.74
N ASN A 53 12.10 12.66 1.44
CA ASN A 53 11.84 13.96 2.07
C ASN A 53 12.72 14.17 3.30
N SER A 54 12.88 13.13 4.12
CA SER A 54 13.74 13.16 5.32
C SER A 54 15.20 13.44 4.97
N GLN A 55 15.71 12.85 3.87
CA GLN A 55 17.09 13.08 3.41
C GLN A 55 17.24 14.31 2.49
N LYS A 56 16.13 15.01 2.20
CA LYS A 56 16.03 16.12 1.22
C LYS A 56 16.79 15.82 -0.08
N SER A 57 16.64 14.61 -0.61
CA SER A 57 17.36 14.20 -1.81
C SER A 57 16.62 13.22 -2.70
N ILE A 58 17.02 13.23 -3.97
CA ILE A 58 16.52 12.36 -5.03
C ILE A 58 17.69 11.63 -5.71
N TYR A 59 17.59 10.31 -5.84
CA TYR A 59 18.69 9.47 -6.33
C TYR A 59 18.21 8.12 -6.86
N PHE A 60 19.02 7.46 -7.68
CA PHE A 60 18.76 6.08 -8.10
C PHE A 60 19.07 5.10 -6.96
N SER A 61 18.15 4.17 -6.66
CA SER A 61 18.35 3.19 -5.59
C SER A 61 17.60 1.88 -5.78
N ASN A 62 18.31 0.76 -5.70
CA ASN A 62 17.72 -0.60 -5.70
C ASN A 62 17.22 -1.03 -4.30
N ALA A 63 17.31 -0.14 -3.31
CA ALA A 63 16.95 -0.45 -1.94
C ALA A 63 15.47 -0.83 -1.84
N GLN A 64 15.21 -1.85 -1.02
CA GLN A 64 13.86 -2.28 -0.66
C GLN A 64 13.77 -2.26 0.86
N ILE A 65 12.66 -1.76 1.39
CA ILE A 65 12.44 -1.67 2.84
C ILE A 65 12.04 -3.05 3.33
N THR A 66 12.98 -3.73 4.00
CA THR A 66 12.83 -5.12 4.44
C THR A 66 13.29 -5.32 5.88
N LYS A 67 12.71 -6.29 6.57
CA LYS A 67 13.04 -6.65 7.96
C LYS A 67 12.69 -8.11 8.25
N LYS A 68 13.43 -8.77 9.13
CA LYS A 68 12.98 -10.03 9.74
C LYS A 68 11.75 -9.78 10.60
N LEU A 69 10.57 -10.20 10.15
CA LEU A 69 9.31 -9.82 10.80
C LEU A 69 8.32 -10.99 10.92
N LEU A 70 8.07 -11.70 9.81
CA LEU A 70 7.04 -12.72 9.74
C LEU A 70 7.62 -14.11 9.48
N CYS A 71 7.00 -15.13 10.05
CA CYS A 71 7.30 -16.52 9.69
C CYS A 71 6.81 -16.84 8.27
N GLY A 72 7.33 -17.91 7.67
CA GLY A 72 6.98 -18.29 6.29
C GLY A 72 5.48 -18.50 6.04
N ILE A 73 4.74 -18.99 7.03
CA ILE A 73 3.28 -19.18 6.93
C ILE A 73 2.55 -17.83 6.83
N CYS A 74 3.02 -16.81 7.57
CA CYS A 74 2.39 -15.49 7.56
C CYS A 74 2.74 -14.71 6.28
N GLU A 75 3.98 -14.84 5.78
CA GLU A 75 4.37 -14.31 4.46
C GLU A 75 3.51 -14.88 3.33
N ASP A 76 3.38 -16.22 3.28
CA ASP A 76 2.57 -16.89 2.26
C ASP A 76 1.09 -16.49 2.34
N ARG A 77 0.58 -16.26 3.56
CA ARG A 77 -0.76 -15.74 3.78
C ARG A 77 -0.93 -14.35 3.14
N PHE A 78 -0.01 -13.42 3.38
CA PHE A 78 -0.07 -12.09 2.78
C PHE A 78 -0.05 -12.13 1.25
N ASN A 79 0.79 -13.00 0.70
CA ASN A 79 0.86 -13.24 -0.74
C ASN A 79 -0.45 -13.80 -1.32
N LYS A 80 -1.00 -14.89 -0.75
CA LYS A 80 -2.20 -15.58 -1.26
C LYS A 80 -3.49 -14.77 -1.07
N HIS A 81 -3.59 -14.01 0.00
CA HIS A 81 -4.82 -13.29 0.36
C HIS A 81 -4.85 -11.83 -0.07
N GLY A 82 -3.74 -11.23 -0.52
CA GLY A 82 -3.74 -9.85 -1.00
C GLY A 82 -2.77 -9.64 -2.15
N GLU A 83 -1.47 -9.72 -1.88
CA GLU A 83 -0.42 -9.17 -2.75
C GLU A 83 -0.47 -9.74 -4.16
N LYS A 84 -0.59 -11.07 -4.32
CA LYS A 84 -0.64 -11.70 -5.65
C LYS A 84 -1.79 -11.14 -6.49
N TYR A 85 -2.99 -11.08 -5.90
CA TYR A 85 -4.19 -10.64 -6.61
C TYR A 85 -4.14 -9.14 -6.94
N VAL A 86 -3.80 -8.28 -5.99
CA VAL A 86 -3.79 -6.83 -6.22
C VAL A 86 -2.71 -6.42 -7.22
N ILE A 87 -1.55 -7.05 -7.19
CA ILE A 87 -0.45 -6.78 -8.14
C ILE A 87 -0.79 -7.25 -9.56
N GLU A 88 -1.61 -8.29 -9.70
CA GLU A 88 -2.16 -8.68 -11.00
C GLU A 88 -3.13 -7.64 -11.58
N LYS A 89 -3.75 -6.83 -10.71
CA LYS A 89 -4.77 -5.84 -11.06
C LYS A 89 -4.24 -4.41 -11.25
N CYS A 90 -3.06 -4.08 -10.72
CA CYS A 90 -2.47 -2.75 -10.86
C CYS A 90 -1.89 -2.49 -12.26
N LEU A 91 -1.52 -1.24 -12.54
CA LEU A 91 -0.87 -0.83 -13.79
C LEU A 91 0.51 -1.50 -13.89
N LYS A 92 0.78 -2.24 -14.97
CA LYS A 92 2.13 -2.78 -15.22
C LYS A 92 2.84 -2.06 -16.38
N ASN A 93 2.06 -1.56 -17.32
CA ASN A 93 2.43 -0.67 -18.42
C ASN A 93 1.13 -0.07 -19.00
N GLU A 94 1.26 0.85 -19.96
CA GLU A 94 0.13 1.55 -20.60
C GLU A 94 -0.99 0.63 -21.12
N TYR A 95 -0.68 -0.61 -21.51
CA TYR A 95 -1.66 -1.58 -22.05
C TYR A 95 -2.25 -2.54 -21.02
N THR A 96 -1.66 -2.62 -19.82
CA THR A 96 -1.95 -3.65 -18.83
C THR A 96 -2.34 -3.05 -17.48
N PHE A 97 -3.53 -2.43 -17.46
CA PHE A 97 -4.21 -2.00 -16.25
C PHE A 97 -5.56 -2.72 -16.08
N GLU A 98 -5.50 -3.92 -15.49
CA GLU A 98 -6.66 -4.81 -15.43
C GLU A 98 -7.79 -4.27 -14.55
N LEU A 99 -7.48 -3.64 -13.40
CA LEU A 99 -8.53 -3.01 -12.57
C LEU A 99 -9.29 -1.94 -13.35
N LYS A 100 -8.58 -1.08 -14.09
CA LYS A 100 -9.20 -0.05 -14.93
C LYS A 100 -10.13 -0.65 -15.98
N LYS A 101 -9.70 -1.70 -16.69
CA LYS A 101 -10.55 -2.40 -17.68
C LYS A 101 -11.85 -2.94 -17.06
N MET A 102 -11.75 -3.47 -15.83
CA MET A 102 -12.93 -3.96 -15.11
C MET A 102 -13.90 -2.82 -14.76
N LEU A 103 -13.41 -1.68 -14.26
CA LEU A 103 -14.26 -0.51 -13.99
C LEU A 103 -14.83 0.13 -15.27
N ASP A 104 -14.05 0.21 -16.36
CA ASP A 104 -14.50 0.74 -17.65
C ASP A 104 -15.69 -0.08 -18.21
N SER A 105 -15.82 -1.34 -17.79
CA SER A 105 -16.92 -2.25 -18.16
C SER A 105 -18.05 -2.34 -17.13
N SER A 106 -18.01 -1.50 -16.09
CA SER A 106 -18.94 -1.51 -14.95
C SER A 106 -19.78 -0.23 -14.91
N ILE A 107 -20.90 -0.25 -14.18
CA ILE A 107 -21.75 0.92 -13.96
C ILE A 107 -21.72 1.27 -12.47
N PRO A 108 -21.32 2.50 -12.08
CA PRO A 108 -21.29 2.89 -10.68
C PRO A 108 -22.72 2.97 -10.11
N SER A 109 -22.94 2.42 -8.92
CA SER A 109 -24.25 2.46 -8.23
C SER A 109 -24.35 3.54 -7.16
N ILE A 110 -23.25 4.19 -6.79
CA ILE A 110 -23.21 5.19 -5.71
C ILE A 110 -22.90 6.57 -6.32
N HIS A 111 -23.78 7.54 -6.07
CA HIS A 111 -23.62 8.92 -6.55
C HIS A 111 -23.77 9.92 -5.41
N VAL A 112 -22.74 10.74 -5.19
CA VAL A 112 -22.71 11.73 -4.10
C VAL A 112 -22.03 12.99 -4.57
N ASN A 113 -22.68 14.15 -4.39
CA ASN A 113 -22.14 15.47 -4.73
C ASN A 113 -21.55 15.55 -6.15
N GLY A 114 -22.23 14.95 -7.13
CA GLY A 114 -21.78 14.91 -8.54
C GLY A 114 -20.61 13.95 -8.82
N SER A 115 -20.09 13.26 -7.81
CA SER A 115 -19.11 12.18 -7.97
C SER A 115 -19.79 10.82 -8.05
N SER A 116 -19.25 9.93 -8.88
CA SER A 116 -19.71 8.54 -9.02
C SER A 116 -18.68 7.58 -8.44
N TYR A 117 -19.17 6.59 -7.69
CA TYR A 117 -18.37 5.58 -7.00
C TYR A 117 -18.94 4.21 -7.32
N PHE A 118 -18.03 3.23 -7.40
CA PHE A 118 -18.40 1.84 -7.60
C PHE A 118 -18.41 1.14 -6.24
N SER A 119 -19.54 0.52 -5.92
CA SER A 119 -19.62 -0.52 -4.91
C SER A 119 -18.80 -1.74 -5.35
N PRO A 120 -18.28 -2.56 -4.42
CA PRO A 120 -17.71 -3.87 -4.75
C PRO A 120 -18.59 -4.72 -5.69
N ASN A 121 -19.91 -4.62 -5.53
CA ASN A 121 -20.88 -5.39 -6.31
C ASN A 121 -21.03 -4.89 -7.76
N ASP A 122 -20.59 -3.66 -8.07
CA ASP A 122 -20.69 -3.10 -9.42
C ASP A 122 -19.67 -3.73 -10.35
N ILE A 123 -18.56 -4.26 -9.81
CA ILE A 123 -17.40 -4.69 -10.59
C ILE A 123 -17.34 -6.21 -10.66
N HIS A 124 -17.95 -6.77 -11.71
CA HIS A 124 -18.07 -8.21 -11.88
C HIS A 124 -16.71 -8.94 -11.85
N LYS A 125 -16.67 -10.09 -11.15
CA LYS A 125 -15.47 -10.94 -10.92
C LYS A 125 -14.34 -10.28 -10.13
N LEU A 126 -14.52 -9.07 -9.60
CA LEU A 126 -13.55 -8.47 -8.68
C LEU A 126 -13.68 -9.09 -7.30
N ASN A 127 -12.54 -9.44 -6.70
CA ASN A 127 -12.50 -9.87 -5.31
C ASN A 127 -12.01 -8.71 -4.43
N SER A 128 -12.96 -7.89 -3.96
CA SER A 128 -12.67 -6.73 -3.13
C SER A 128 -12.08 -7.09 -1.76
N GLU A 129 -12.35 -8.29 -1.23
CA GLU A 129 -11.72 -8.75 0.00
C GLU A 129 -10.20 -8.86 -0.13
N LYS A 130 -9.69 -9.21 -1.33
CA LYS A 130 -8.24 -9.24 -1.57
C LYS A 130 -7.62 -7.85 -1.50
N PHE A 131 -8.34 -6.81 -1.92
CA PHE A 131 -7.91 -5.42 -1.77
C PHE A 131 -7.94 -4.98 -0.31
N MET A 132 -9.02 -5.29 0.43
CA MET A 132 -9.10 -5.01 1.86
C MET A 132 -7.95 -5.69 2.63
N TYR A 133 -7.68 -6.97 2.32
CA TYR A 133 -6.59 -7.73 2.92
C TYR A 133 -5.22 -7.15 2.60
N PHE A 134 -4.98 -6.79 1.34
CA PHE A 134 -3.74 -6.16 0.90
C PHE A 134 -3.46 -4.88 1.67
N VAL A 135 -4.44 -3.99 1.73
CA VAL A 135 -4.36 -2.69 2.42
C VAL A 135 -4.13 -2.89 3.92
N ALA A 136 -4.94 -3.73 4.57
CA ALA A 136 -4.78 -4.07 5.98
C ALA A 136 -3.36 -4.57 6.28
N SER A 137 -2.81 -5.40 5.39
CA SER A 137 -1.48 -5.99 5.60
C SER A 137 -0.36 -4.95 5.56
N ILE A 138 -0.46 -3.92 4.72
CA ILE A 138 0.55 -2.85 4.61
C ILE A 138 0.43 -1.89 5.79
N VAL A 139 -0.79 -1.45 6.10
CA VAL A 139 -1.07 -0.56 7.24
C VAL A 139 -0.63 -1.19 8.55
N TRP A 140 -1.00 -2.45 8.78
CA TRP A 140 -0.58 -3.17 9.98
C TRP A 140 0.95 -3.30 10.07
N ARG A 141 1.62 -3.61 8.94
CA ARG A 141 3.09 -3.71 8.89
C ARG A 141 3.78 -2.39 9.23
N VAL A 142 3.33 -1.26 8.67
CA VAL A 142 3.98 0.03 8.92
C VAL A 142 3.80 0.49 10.36
N ALA A 143 2.65 0.18 10.97
CA ALA A 143 2.35 0.56 12.35
C ALA A 143 2.99 -0.34 13.41
N THR A 144 3.28 -1.61 13.10
CA THR A 144 3.70 -2.61 14.11
C THR A 144 5.19 -2.55 14.44
N THR A 145 6.04 -1.97 13.58
CA THR A 145 7.48 -1.98 13.82
C THR A 145 8.20 -0.81 13.18
N ASN A 146 9.35 -0.44 13.76
CA ASN A 146 10.27 0.50 13.14
C ASN A 146 10.99 -0.18 11.95
N TRP A 147 10.80 0.37 10.76
CA TRP A 147 11.42 -0.08 9.50
C TRP A 147 12.77 0.58 9.20
N SER A 148 13.32 1.38 10.14
CA SER A 148 14.58 2.11 9.99
C SER A 148 14.60 3.00 8.74
N ASN A 149 13.47 3.66 8.47
CA ASN A 149 13.30 4.60 7.39
C ASN A 149 12.57 5.85 7.91
N ASP A 150 13.25 6.98 7.86
CA ASP A 150 12.77 8.23 8.46
C ASP A 150 11.56 8.84 7.72
N ASP A 151 11.34 8.48 6.46
CA ASP A 151 10.17 8.95 5.69
C ASP A 151 8.85 8.33 6.19
N ILE A 152 8.91 7.27 7.00
CA ILE A 152 7.74 6.57 7.57
C ILE A 152 7.82 6.38 9.08
N ALA A 153 8.82 6.95 9.75
CA ALA A 153 9.05 6.73 11.17
C ALA A 153 7.86 7.19 12.04
N ASN A 154 7.13 8.22 11.60
CA ASN A 154 5.94 8.75 12.28
C ASN A 154 4.76 7.76 12.30
N LEU A 155 4.77 6.71 11.48
CA LEU A 155 3.70 5.72 11.43
C LEU A 155 3.91 4.55 12.40
N ASN A 156 5.14 4.34 12.88
CA ASN A 156 5.43 3.26 13.82
C ASN A 156 4.77 3.54 15.18
N GLY A 157 3.92 2.63 15.64
CA GLY A 157 3.19 2.76 16.90
C GLY A 157 2.13 3.86 16.91
N SER A 158 1.79 4.48 15.77
CA SER A 158 0.81 5.57 15.72
C SER A 158 -0.64 5.08 15.59
N LEU A 159 -0.85 3.81 15.23
CA LEU A 159 -2.17 3.20 15.16
C LEU A 159 -2.64 2.79 16.56
N PRO A 160 -3.83 3.25 17.03
CA PRO A 160 -4.34 2.83 18.34
C PRO A 160 -4.45 1.31 18.45
N ASP A 161 -4.18 0.77 19.65
CA ASP A 161 -4.10 -0.67 19.90
C ASP A 161 -5.36 -1.44 19.46
N GLU A 162 -6.55 -0.82 19.59
CA GLU A 162 -7.81 -1.40 19.11
C GLU A 162 -7.83 -1.67 17.60
N TYR A 163 -7.33 -0.73 16.79
CA TYR A 163 -7.26 -0.87 15.34
C TYR A 163 -6.13 -1.81 14.95
N ASN A 164 -5.01 -1.76 15.67
CA ASN A 164 -3.87 -2.63 15.41
C ASN A 164 -4.23 -4.11 15.65
N GLU A 165 -4.82 -4.43 16.81
CA GLU A 165 -5.23 -5.81 17.12
C GLU A 165 -6.41 -6.29 16.27
N SER A 166 -7.37 -5.41 15.92
CA SER A 166 -8.46 -5.80 15.01
C SER A 166 -7.96 -6.12 13.61
N LEU A 167 -7.06 -5.31 13.03
CA LEU A 167 -6.39 -5.62 11.77
C LEU A 167 -5.57 -6.91 11.87
N ARG A 168 -4.82 -7.10 12.97
CA ARG A 168 -4.04 -8.32 13.21
C ARG A 168 -4.93 -9.57 13.22
N ASN A 169 -6.06 -9.53 13.91
CA ASN A 169 -7.02 -10.64 13.98
C ASN A 169 -7.69 -10.91 12.63
N TYR A 170 -8.06 -9.86 11.89
CA TYR A 170 -8.57 -9.98 10.53
C TYR A 170 -7.54 -10.63 9.58
N LEU A 171 -6.28 -10.19 9.63
CA LEU A 171 -5.19 -10.76 8.85
C LEU A 171 -4.94 -12.23 9.22
N LEU A 172 -5.13 -12.62 10.48
CA LEU A 172 -5.10 -14.03 10.90
C LEU A 172 -6.35 -14.83 10.48
N LYS A 173 -7.35 -14.19 9.85
CA LYS A 173 -8.65 -14.76 9.50
C LYS A 173 -9.44 -15.25 10.72
N LYS A 174 -9.33 -14.55 11.84
CA LYS A 174 -10.09 -14.81 13.08
C LYS A 174 -11.38 -14.00 13.15
N THR A 175 -11.42 -12.86 12.48
CA THR A 175 -12.56 -11.95 12.45
C THR A 175 -12.81 -11.48 11.02
N GLU A 176 -14.00 -10.93 10.79
CA GLU A 176 -14.29 -10.15 9.59
C GLU A 176 -13.50 -8.84 9.56
N PHE A 177 -13.59 -8.11 8.45
CA PHE A 177 -12.95 -6.81 8.33
C PHE A 177 -13.61 -5.83 9.32
N PRO A 178 -12.85 -5.00 10.07
CA PRO A 178 -13.43 -4.11 11.06
C PRO A 178 -14.40 -3.10 10.43
N LYS A 179 -15.65 -3.06 10.92
CA LYS A 179 -16.72 -2.22 10.34
C LYS A 179 -16.40 -0.72 10.37
N ASN A 180 -15.60 -0.27 11.33
CA ASN A 180 -15.20 1.13 11.50
C ASN A 180 -13.92 1.50 10.74
N ILE A 181 -13.43 0.67 9.82
CA ILE A 181 -12.32 1.01 8.93
C ILE A 181 -12.85 1.13 7.51
N TYR A 182 -12.52 2.21 6.82
CA TYR A 182 -12.98 2.45 5.46
C TYR A 182 -11.82 2.62 4.49
N ILE A 183 -12.01 2.12 3.27
CA ILE A 183 -11.00 2.14 2.22
C ILE A 183 -11.58 2.77 0.97
N THR A 184 -10.86 3.72 0.40
CA THR A 184 -11.09 4.12 -0.98
C THR A 184 -9.99 3.57 -1.87
N VAL A 185 -10.38 2.96 -2.98
CA VAL A 185 -9.47 2.54 -4.04
C VAL A 185 -9.65 3.51 -5.21
N CYS A 186 -8.72 4.43 -5.38
CA CYS A 186 -8.75 5.38 -6.49
C CYS A 186 -7.93 4.83 -7.66
N ILE A 187 -8.57 4.72 -8.82
CA ILE A 187 -7.98 4.27 -10.08
C ILE A 187 -7.58 5.52 -10.87
N ASP A 188 -6.34 5.54 -11.36
CA ASP A 188 -5.86 6.63 -12.21
C ASP A 188 -6.69 6.72 -13.51
N SER A 189 -7.21 7.91 -13.78
CA SER A 189 -8.01 8.20 -14.98
C SER A 189 -7.25 9.02 -16.03
N ASP A 190 -5.97 9.33 -15.80
CA ASP A 190 -5.15 10.03 -16.79
C ASP A 190 -4.93 9.18 -18.05
N THR A 191 -4.77 9.84 -19.21
CA THR A 191 -4.55 9.14 -20.50
C THR A 191 -3.23 8.37 -20.53
N ASP A 192 -2.20 8.92 -19.87
CA ASP A 192 -0.85 8.36 -19.82
C ASP A 192 -0.41 8.24 -18.36
N PRO A 193 -0.97 7.28 -17.61
CA PRO A 193 -0.70 7.15 -16.19
C PRO A 193 0.76 6.71 -15.99
N VAL A 194 1.46 7.42 -15.10
CA VAL A 194 2.84 7.07 -14.73
C VAL A 194 2.79 6.12 -13.54
N PRO A 195 3.40 4.92 -13.61
CA PRO A 195 3.39 4.02 -12.48
C PRO A 195 4.30 4.58 -11.39
N ILE A 196 3.66 5.04 -10.32
CA ILE A 196 4.30 5.51 -9.10
C ILE A 196 4.06 4.49 -7.99
N MET A 197 5.01 4.42 -7.07
CA MET A 197 4.86 3.72 -5.80
C MET A 197 5.28 4.69 -4.71
N SER A 198 4.43 4.86 -3.70
CA SER A 198 4.80 5.60 -2.50
C SER A 198 4.89 4.63 -1.33
N LEU A 199 5.67 5.00 -0.32
CA LEU A 199 5.52 4.39 0.99
C LEU A 199 4.19 4.85 1.62
N PRO A 200 3.67 4.12 2.62
CA PRO A 200 2.58 4.63 3.45
C PRO A 200 2.94 5.98 4.05
N SER A 201 2.03 6.94 3.92
CA SER A 201 2.13 8.27 4.50
C SER A 201 0.76 8.72 5.00
N GLY A 202 0.75 9.68 5.91
CA GLY A 202 -0.48 10.18 6.50
C GLY A 202 -0.27 10.59 7.94
N ASP A 203 -1.39 10.87 8.61
CA ASP A 203 -1.43 11.31 9.99
C ASP A 203 -2.51 10.52 10.72
N ILE A 204 -2.11 9.39 11.32
CA ILE A 204 -3.04 8.56 12.08
C ILE A 204 -3.44 9.29 13.37
N ILE A 205 -2.52 10.03 14.01
CA ILE A 205 -2.74 10.62 15.33
C ILE A 205 -3.81 11.71 15.26
N ASN A 206 -3.72 12.61 14.28
CA ASN A 206 -4.63 13.75 14.19
C ASN A 206 -5.80 13.49 13.22
N ASN A 207 -5.54 12.79 12.11
CA ASN A 207 -6.50 12.67 11.02
C ASN A 207 -7.05 11.24 10.85
N MET A 208 -6.55 10.26 11.62
CA MET A 208 -6.95 8.86 11.51
C MET A 208 -6.93 8.37 10.05
N HIS A 209 -5.91 8.78 9.31
CA HIS A 209 -5.80 8.54 7.86
C HIS A 209 -4.40 8.09 7.46
N VAL A 210 -4.36 7.10 6.56
CA VAL A 210 -3.14 6.65 5.86
C VAL A 210 -3.47 6.55 4.38
N SER A 211 -2.51 6.88 3.53
CA SER A 211 -2.58 6.61 2.11
C SER A 211 -1.27 6.08 1.55
N PHE A 212 -1.36 5.39 0.41
CA PHE A 212 -0.19 5.03 -0.37
C PHE A 212 -0.59 4.78 -1.82
N PHE A 213 0.41 4.87 -2.70
CA PHE A 213 0.29 4.58 -4.11
C PHE A 213 0.99 3.27 -4.46
N ILE A 214 0.32 2.50 -5.31
CA ILE A 214 0.95 1.50 -6.17
C ILE A 214 0.67 1.91 -7.62
N PRO A 215 1.33 1.30 -8.62
CA PRO A 215 1.11 1.66 -10.01
C PRO A 215 -0.37 1.74 -10.41
N GLY A 216 -0.81 2.96 -10.77
CA GLY A 216 -2.17 3.28 -11.20
C GLY A 216 -3.26 3.28 -10.11
N ILE A 217 -2.92 2.96 -8.85
CA ILE A 217 -3.91 2.84 -7.77
C ILE A 217 -3.43 3.58 -6.51
N LYS A 218 -4.28 4.46 -5.99
CA LYS A 218 -4.12 5.07 -4.67
C LYS A 218 -5.07 4.39 -3.69
N PHE A 219 -4.55 4.03 -2.53
CA PHE A 219 -5.37 3.62 -1.39
C PHE A 219 -5.44 4.76 -0.38
N ASN A 220 -6.63 5.05 0.13
CA ASN A 220 -6.81 5.80 1.37
C ASN A 220 -7.51 4.90 2.37
N ILE A 221 -7.07 4.96 3.62
CA ILE A 221 -7.58 4.20 4.75
C ILE A 221 -7.97 5.19 5.83
N PHE A 222 -9.18 5.05 6.34
CA PHE A 222 -9.78 5.92 7.34
C PHE A 222 -10.18 5.07 8.55
N PHE A 223 -9.79 5.51 9.76
CA PHE A 223 -10.09 4.80 11.00
C PHE A 223 -11.16 5.56 11.80
N GLY A 224 -12.33 4.95 11.92
CA GLY A 224 -13.49 5.51 12.60
C GLY A 224 -14.14 6.67 11.83
N GLU A 225 -15.29 7.11 12.33
CA GLU A 225 -16.11 8.15 11.68
C GLU A 225 -15.48 9.54 11.71
N LYS A 226 -14.52 9.77 12.63
CA LYS A 226 -13.82 11.05 12.77
C LYS A 226 -12.89 11.34 11.59
N ALA A 227 -12.42 10.31 10.91
CA ALA A 227 -11.49 10.44 9.80
C ALA A 227 -12.17 11.05 8.55
N ASP A 228 -13.41 10.66 8.28
CA ASP A 228 -14.27 11.27 7.25
C ASP A 228 -15.74 10.94 7.56
N GLN A 229 -16.47 11.91 8.12
CA GLN A 229 -17.86 11.71 8.52
C GLN A 229 -18.77 11.43 7.33
N THR A 230 -18.50 12.06 6.18
CA THR A 230 -19.34 11.93 4.99
C THR A 230 -19.18 10.54 4.39
N LEU A 231 -17.93 10.13 4.15
CA LEU A 231 -17.62 8.81 3.61
C LEU A 231 -18.12 7.71 4.56
N SER A 232 -17.83 7.82 5.86
CA SER A 232 -18.23 6.82 6.85
C SER A 232 -19.75 6.66 6.89
N ALA A 233 -20.52 7.75 6.87
CA ALA A 233 -21.98 7.70 6.88
C ALA A 233 -22.54 6.96 5.65
N ILE A 234 -21.98 7.21 4.46
CA ILE A 234 -22.40 6.53 3.22
C ILE A 234 -22.10 5.04 3.29
N LEU A 235 -20.87 4.68 3.68
CA LEU A 235 -20.41 3.31 3.71
C LEU A 235 -21.12 2.48 4.78
N ASN A 236 -21.38 3.06 5.95
CA ASN A 236 -22.19 2.44 7.00
C ASN A 236 -23.61 2.16 6.54
N LYS A 237 -24.25 3.12 5.85
CA LYS A 237 -25.61 2.92 5.31
C LYS A 237 -25.68 1.78 4.30
N LEU A 238 -24.59 1.55 3.57
CA LEU A 238 -24.47 0.51 2.54
C LEU A 238 -23.91 -0.82 3.08
N ASP A 239 -23.52 -0.88 4.36
CA ASP A 239 -22.83 -2.00 5.00
C ASP A 239 -21.61 -2.51 4.20
N ILE A 240 -20.78 -1.57 3.72
CA ILE A 240 -19.53 -1.86 2.99
C ILE A 240 -18.36 -1.08 3.60
N ASN A 241 -17.15 -1.62 3.48
CA ASN A 241 -15.92 -0.96 3.96
C ASN A 241 -15.04 -0.41 2.84
N LEU A 242 -15.39 -0.64 1.58
CA LEU A 242 -14.55 -0.31 0.45
C LEU A 242 -15.38 0.20 -0.72
N ILE A 243 -14.92 1.28 -1.35
CA ILE A 243 -15.45 1.78 -2.63
C ILE A 243 -14.32 2.04 -3.62
N TYR A 244 -14.66 1.98 -4.90
CA TYR A 244 -13.76 2.32 -6.00
C TYR A 244 -14.19 3.61 -6.69
N MET A 245 -13.23 4.36 -7.21
CA MET A 245 -13.53 5.58 -7.97
C MET A 245 -12.40 5.94 -8.94
N TYR A 246 -12.73 6.67 -9.99
CA TYR A 246 -11.72 7.31 -10.84
C TYR A 246 -11.22 8.61 -10.21
N ARG A 247 -9.92 8.83 -10.32
CA ARG A 247 -9.29 10.12 -10.00
C ARG A 247 -8.16 10.36 -11.00
N SER A 248 -8.08 11.57 -11.56
CA SER A 248 -6.88 11.99 -12.28
C SER A 248 -5.79 12.25 -11.25
N PHE A 249 -4.70 11.49 -11.32
CA PHE A 249 -3.61 11.67 -10.36
C PHE A 249 -2.85 12.96 -10.67
N ARG A 250 -2.61 13.30 -11.94
CA ARG A 250 -1.92 14.55 -12.33
C ARG A 250 -2.62 15.82 -11.83
N SER A 251 -3.95 15.79 -11.70
CA SER A 251 -4.72 16.94 -11.18
C SER A 251 -4.86 16.96 -9.65
N SER A 252 -4.50 15.85 -8.98
CA SER A 252 -4.65 15.71 -7.53
C SER A 252 -3.70 16.63 -6.75
N TYR A 253 -4.10 16.97 -5.53
CA TYR A 253 -3.27 17.80 -4.63
C TYR A 253 -1.96 17.09 -4.27
N GLU A 254 -2.00 15.78 -4.06
CA GLU A 254 -0.84 14.95 -3.73
C GLU A 254 0.17 14.91 -4.86
N TYR A 255 -0.27 14.80 -6.11
CA TYR A 255 0.64 14.85 -7.25
C TYR A 255 1.28 16.23 -7.39
N LYS A 256 0.53 17.32 -7.16
CA LYS A 256 1.09 18.67 -7.14
C LYS A 256 2.15 18.83 -6.04
N GLN A 257 1.89 18.30 -4.84
CA GLN A 257 2.87 18.28 -3.76
C GLN A 257 4.10 17.45 -4.12
N MET A 258 3.92 16.24 -4.67
CA MET A 258 5.02 15.40 -5.13
C MET A 258 5.86 16.13 -6.20
N LYS A 259 5.21 16.76 -7.19
CA LYS A 259 5.90 17.53 -8.24
C LYS A 259 6.68 18.70 -7.64
N ASN A 260 6.11 19.42 -6.67
CA ASN A 260 6.81 20.51 -5.98
C ASN A 260 8.02 19.98 -5.22
N LEU A 261 7.84 18.92 -4.41
CA LEU A 261 8.90 18.27 -3.67
C LEU A 261 10.07 17.89 -4.60
N LEU A 262 9.77 17.19 -5.70
CA LEU A 262 10.77 16.77 -6.70
C LEU A 262 11.45 17.95 -7.41
N GLY A 263 10.74 19.06 -7.64
CA GLY A 263 11.21 20.18 -8.44
C GLY A 263 11.94 21.29 -7.67
N SER A 264 11.69 21.42 -6.37
CA SER A 264 12.19 22.57 -5.58
C SER A 264 12.80 22.21 -4.23
N GLU A 265 12.43 21.06 -3.63
CA GLU A 265 12.84 20.74 -2.26
C GLU A 265 13.88 19.63 -2.14
N LEU A 266 14.08 18.83 -3.20
CA LEU A 266 15.01 17.70 -3.19
C LEU A 266 16.24 17.99 -4.06
N THR A 267 17.41 17.72 -3.50
CA THR A 267 18.67 17.85 -4.23
C THR A 267 19.03 16.51 -4.91
N PRO A 268 19.28 16.50 -6.23
CA PRO A 268 19.78 15.30 -6.92
C PRO A 268 21.11 14.83 -6.35
N LYS A 269 21.28 13.51 -6.22
CA LYS A 269 22.54 12.88 -5.77
C LYS A 269 23.01 11.79 -6.73
N GLY A 270 24.30 11.47 -6.67
CA GLY A 270 24.89 10.36 -7.41
C GLY A 270 24.84 10.55 -8.93
N LYS A 271 24.40 9.51 -9.65
CA LYS A 271 24.26 9.57 -11.13
C LYS A 271 23.23 10.60 -11.58
N LEU A 272 22.19 10.86 -10.78
CA LEU A 272 21.13 11.79 -11.12
C LEU A 272 21.59 13.25 -11.08
N ALA A 273 22.60 13.57 -10.25
CA ALA A 273 23.20 14.91 -10.20
C ALA A 273 24.09 15.25 -11.40
N LYS A 274 24.35 14.27 -12.28
CA LYS A 274 25.21 14.41 -13.47
C LYS A 274 24.40 14.51 -14.77
N GLN A 275 23.07 14.41 -14.68
CA GLN A 275 22.12 14.60 -15.79
C GLN A 275 21.63 16.04 -15.77
#